data_AF-A0A951RPK3-F1
#
_entry.id   AF-A0A951RPK3-F1
#
_cell.length_a   1.000
_cell.length_b   1.000
_cell.length_c   1.000
_cell.angle_alpha   90.00
_cell.angle_beta   90.00
_cell.angle_gamma   90.00
#
_symmetry.space_group_name_H-M   'P 1'
#
loop_
_entity.id
_entity.type
_entity.pdbx_description
1 polymer ?
#
loop_
_entity_poly.entity_id
_entity_poly.type
_entity_poly.pdbx_seq_one_letter_code
_entity_poly.pdbx_strand_id
1 'polypeptide(L)' 'MGKAIVKCSIATYAEDEYVVEVPCDKDELDEIIIARAWKKLKEEEQALPYGNRSAVILKRLDD' A
#
# COMPACT_ATOMS: atom_id res chain seq x y z
N MET A 1 6.52 -15.30 -8.32
CA MET A 1 6.43 -14.14 -7.40
C MET A 1 5.14 -13.44 -7.70
N GLY A 2 4.21 -13.46 -6.74
CA GLY A 2 2.91 -12.85 -6.88
C GLY A 2 2.99 -11.33 -6.75
N LYS A 3 1.83 -10.68 -6.87
CA LYS A 3 1.70 -9.24 -6.64
C LYS A 3 0.47 -8.95 -5.80
N ALA A 4 0.56 -7.94 -4.96
CA ALA A 4 -0.57 -7.41 -4.21
C ALA A 4 -0.88 -5.98 -4.65
N ILE A 5 -2.17 -5.69 -4.79
CA ILE A 5 -2.69 -4.36 -5.00
C ILE A 5 -3.16 -3.85 -3.64
N VAL A 6 -2.51 -2.80 -3.16
CA VAL A 6 -2.78 -2.20 -1.85
C VAL A 6 -3.31 -0.79 -2.03
N LYS A 7 -4.44 -0.49 -1.39
CA LYS A 7 -4.97 0.86 -1.27
C LYS A 7 -4.42 1.48 0.02
N CYS A 8 -3.58 2.49 -0.12
CA CYS A 8 -3.07 3.31 0.96
C CYS A 8 -3.92 4.59 1.05
N SER A 9 -4.58 4.82 2.17
CA SER A 9 -5.37 6.02 2.42
C SER A 9 -4.71 6.86 3.50
N ILE A 10 -4.69 8.17 3.29
CA ILE A 10 -4.26 9.17 4.27
C ILE A 10 -5.47 10.05 4.54
N ALA A 11 -6.04 9.93 5.74
CA ALA A 11 -7.14 10.77 6.17
C ALA A 11 -6.62 12.19 6.44
N THR A 12 -6.69 13.02 5.39
CA THR A 12 -6.48 14.46 5.40
C THR A 12 -7.84 15.16 5.27
N TYR A 13 -7.85 16.49 5.10
CA TYR A 13 -9.07 17.22 4.79
C TYR A 13 -9.68 16.83 3.42
N ALA A 14 -8.88 16.25 2.52
CA ALA A 14 -9.28 15.87 1.17
C ALA A 14 -9.42 14.35 0.96
N GLU A 15 -9.11 13.54 1.98
CA GLU A 15 -9.09 12.07 1.93
C GLU A 15 -8.25 11.54 0.74
N ASP A 16 -6.93 11.60 0.89
CA ASP A 16 -6.00 11.17 -0.16
C ASP A 16 -5.93 9.64 -0.24
N GLU A 17 -6.14 9.09 -1.44
CA GLU A 17 -6.14 7.65 -1.69
C GLU A 17 -5.14 7.29 -2.79
N TYR A 18 -4.31 6.28 -2.52
CA TYR A 18 -3.25 5.82 -3.40
C TYR A 18 -3.38 4.31 -3.62
N VAL A 19 -3.28 3.87 -4.88
CA VAL A 19 -3.28 2.44 -5.21
C VAL A 19 -1.88 2.05 -5.65
N VAL A 20 -1.26 1.16 -4.88
CA VAL A 20 0.13 0.76 -5.07
C VAL A 20 0.20 -0.74 -5.35
N GLU A 21 0.93 -1.12 -6.39
CA GLU A 21 1.23 -2.52 -6.68
C GLU A 21 2.59 -2.89 -6.07
N VAL A 22 2.63 -3.95 -5.27
CA VAL A 22 3.88 -4.46 -4.68
C VAL A 22 4.03 -5.95 -4.95
N PRO A 23 5.27 -6.46 -5.11
CA PRO A 23 5.48 -7.90 -5.14
C PRO A 23 5.04 -8.51 -3.80
N CYS A 24 4.49 -9.72 -3.82
CA CYS A 24 4.19 -10.50 -2.63
C CYS A 24 4.39 -12.00 -2.87
N ASP A 25 4.69 -12.72 -1.79
CA ASP A 25 4.71 -14.18 -1.79
C ASP A 25 3.42 -14.74 -1.20
N LYS A 26 3.08 -15.99 -1.56
CA LYS A 26 1.82 -16.64 -1.18
C LYS A 26 1.59 -16.68 0.33
N ASP A 27 2.64 -16.97 1.09
CA ASP A 27 2.61 -17.08 2.55
C ASP A 27 3.07 -15.78 3.25
N GLU A 28 3.22 -14.68 2.52
CA GLU A 28 3.64 -13.40 3.10
C GLU A 28 2.50 -12.82 3.96
N LEU A 29 2.85 -12.25 5.11
CA LEU A 29 1.89 -11.62 6.01
C LEU A 29 1.36 -10.30 5.43
N ASP A 30 0.07 -10.02 5.61
CA ASP A 30 -0.57 -8.77 5.15
C ASP A 30 0.18 -7.52 5.63
N GLU A 31 0.66 -7.52 6.87
CA GLU A 31 1.42 -6.42 7.46
C GLU A 31 2.72 -6.12 6.69
N ILE A 32 3.39 -7.15 6.18
CA ILE A 32 4.62 -7.01 5.39
C ILE A 32 4.29 -6.40 4.02
N ILE A 33 3.22 -6.88 3.38
CA ILE A 33 2.73 -6.35 2.11
C ILE A 33 2.35 -4.87 2.24
N ILE A 34 1.62 -4.53 3.30
CA ILE A 34 1.23 -3.15 3.61
C ILE A 34 2.45 -2.27 3.87
N ALA A 35 3.42 -2.74 4.66
CA ALA A 35 4.65 -2.00 4.92
C ALA A 35 5.44 -1.73 3.62
N ARG A 36 5.48 -2.73 2.72
CA ARG A 36 6.11 -2.59 1.40
C ARG A 36 5.37 -1.58 0.53
N ALA A 37 4.03 -1.56 0.56
CA ALA A 37 3.23 -0.59 -0.18
C ALA A 37 3.48 0.84 0.31
N TRP A 38 3.55 1.08 1.62
CA TRP A 38 3.91 2.38 2.17
C TRP A 38 5.33 2.80 1.82
N LYS A 39 6.28 1.85 1.83
CA LYS A 39 7.66 2.13 1.44
C LYS A 39 7.73 2.57 -0.02
N LYS A 40 7.11 1.80 -0.92
CA LYS A 40 7.06 2.12 -2.36
C LYS A 40 6.37 3.45 -2.60
N LEU A 41 5.24 3.69 -1.95
CA LEU A 41 4.51 4.96 -2.06
C LEU A 41 5.38 6.16 -1.64
N LYS A 42 6.18 6.02 -0.57
CA LYS A 42 7.11 7.07 -0.14
C LYS A 42 8.28 7.29 -1.11
N GLU A 43 8.67 6.28 -1.87
CA GLU A 43 9.71 6.39 -2.89
C GLU A 43 9.18 7.04 -4.18
N GLU A 44 7.90 6.82 -4.52
CA GLU A 44 7.24 7.39 -5.71
C GLU A 44 6.73 8.82 -5.45
N GLU A 45 6.17 9.09 -4.26
CA GLU A 45 5.60 10.38 -3.90
C GLU A 45 6.56 11.23 -3.08
N GLN A 46 7.00 12.36 -3.65
CA GLN A 46 7.96 13.27 -3.02
C GLN A 46 7.42 13.96 -1.75
N ALA A 47 6.10 14.12 -1.63
CA ALA A 47 5.45 14.83 -0.52
C ALA A 47 4.11 14.17 -0.13
N LEU A 48 4.18 13.06 0.61
CA LEU A 48 2.99 12.46 1.19
C LEU A 48 2.41 13.36 2.30
N PRO A 49 1.10 13.60 2.33
CA PRO A 49 0.49 14.40 3.38
C PRO A 49 0.64 13.76 4.77
N TYR A 50 0.55 14.62 5.78
CA TYR A 50 0.54 14.21 7.18
C TYR A 50 -0.92 14.02 7.64
N GLY A 51 -1.27 12.80 8.01
CA GLY A 51 -2.62 12.42 8.44
C GLY A 51 -2.65 10.99 8.95
N ASN A 52 -3.81 10.53 9.40
CA ASN A 52 -3.99 9.15 9.84
C ASN A 52 -3.88 8.22 8.63
N ARG A 53 -2.96 7.25 8.70
CA ARG A 53 -2.67 6.33 7.61
C ARG A 53 -3.37 5.01 7.84
N SER A 54 -4.07 4.53 6.82
CA SER A 54 -4.65 3.18 6.78
C SER A 54 -4.34 2.53 5.44
N ALA A 55 -4.22 1.21 5.41
CA ALA A 55 -4.03 0.49 4.16
C ALA A 55 -4.86 -0.78 4.13
N VAL A 56 -5.36 -1.12 2.95
CA VAL A 56 -6.18 -2.31 2.70
C VAL A 56 -5.66 -3.00 1.46
N ILE A 57 -5.44 -4.31 1.56
CA ILE A 57 -5.09 -5.14 0.40
C ILE A 57 -6.37 -5.38 -0.39
N LEU A 58 -6.45 -4.82 -1.59
CA LEU A 58 -7.61 -4.97 -2.47
C LEU A 58 -7.62 -6.33 -3.17
N LYS A 59 -6.43 -6.79 -3.57
CA LYS A 59 -6.28 -8.04 -4.29
C LYS A 59 -4.87 -8.60 -4.12
N ARG A 60 -4.79 -9.91 -3.95
CA ARG A 60 -3.57 -10.70 -4.07
C ARG A 60 -3.60 -11.47 -5.40
N LEU A 61 -2.49 -11.45 -6.13
CA LEU A 61 -2.25 -12.08 -7.43
C LEU A 61 -1.09 -13.08 -7.28
N ASP A 62 -1.17 -13.91 -6.25
CA ASP A 62 -0.17 -14.94 -5.91
C ASP A 62 -0.53 -16.33 -6.47
N ASP A 63 -1.37 -16.37 -7.52
CA ASP A 63 -1.73 -17.57 -8.29
C ASP A 63 -0.55 -18.09 -9.12
#